data_AF-A0A419FL40-F1
#
_entry.id   AF-A0A419FL40-F1
#
_cell.length_a   1.000
_cell.length_b   1.000
_cell.length_c   1.000
_cell.angle_alpha   90.00
_cell.angle_beta   90.00
_cell.angle_gamma   90.00
#
_symmetry.space_group_name_H-M   'P 1'
#
loop_
_entity.id
_entity.type
_entity.pdbx_description
1 polymer ?
#
loop_
_entity_poly.entity_id
_entity_poly.type
_entity_poly.pdbx_seq_one_letter_code
_entity_poly.pdbx_strand_id
1 'polypeptide(L)' 'MPEPKDVRAAVTAAVEAAGLPLTDAELEAFVSIYPALRAGADSLYIEAVRYEEPALVFTPVPPVQG' A
#
# COMPACT_ATOMS: atom_id res chain seq x y z
N MET A 1 -6.20 8.13 4.05
CA MET A 1 -5.53 9.38 3.59
C MET A 1 -6.35 9.98 2.44
N PRO A 2 -6.21 11.27 2.08
CA PRO A 2 -6.95 11.82 0.94
C PRO A 2 -6.60 11.09 -0.36
N GLU A 3 -7.59 10.87 -1.21
CA GLU A 3 -7.37 10.32 -2.55
C GLU A 3 -6.59 11.32 -3.42
N PRO A 4 -5.65 10.85 -4.27
CA PRO A 4 -4.99 11.72 -5.22
C PRO A 4 -6.00 12.30 -6.21
N LYS A 5 -5.89 13.61 -6.48
CA LYS A 5 -6.70 14.27 -7.53
C LYS A 5 -6.34 13.78 -8.93
N ASP A 6 -5.10 13.30 -9.10
CA ASP A 6 -4.59 12.70 -10.32
C ASP A 6 -3.84 11.41 -9.97
N VAL A 7 -4.48 10.27 -10.24
CA VAL A 7 -3.93 8.94 -9.97
C VAL A 7 -2.69 8.67 -10.81
N ARG A 8 -2.68 9.13 -12.07
CA ARG A 8 -1.53 8.91 -12.97
C ARG A 8 -0.31 9.63 -12.43
N ALA A 9 -0.45 10.92 -12.12
CA ALA A 9 0.66 11.70 -11.58
C ALA A 9 1.20 11.09 -10.27
N ALA A 10 0.32 10.60 -9.41
CA ALA A 10 0.71 9.95 -8.16
C ALA A 10 1.48 8.63 -8.38
N VAL A 11 1.02 7.78 -9.31
CA VAL A 11 1.68 6.51 -9.64
C VAL A 11 3.01 6.77 -10.32
N THR A 12 3.08 7.69 -11.29
CA THR A 12 4.33 8.10 -11.95
C THR A 12 5.37 8.56 -10.93
N ALA A 13 5.00 9.47 -10.02
CA ALA A 13 5.91 9.95 -8.99
C ALA A 13 6.41 8.83 -8.07
N ALA A 14 5.55 7.86 -7.73
CA ALA A 14 5.92 6.74 -6.87
C ALA A 14 6.91 5.77 -7.54
N VAL A 15 6.69 5.42 -8.82
CA VAL A 15 7.58 4.50 -9.55
C VAL A 15 8.92 5.16 -9.88
N GLU A 16 8.92 6.46 -10.20
CA GLU A 16 10.14 7.25 -10.37
C GLU A 16 10.96 7.33 -9.08
N ALA A 17 10.30 7.62 -7.94
CA ALA A 17 10.97 7.66 -6.64
C ALA A 17 11.54 6.30 -6.22
N ALA A 18 10.92 5.20 -6.67
CA ALA A 18 11.42 3.84 -6.46
C ALA A 18 12.54 3.45 -7.45
N GLY A 19 12.86 4.30 -8.43
CA GLY A 19 13.87 4.02 -9.45
C GLY A 19 13.47 2.88 -10.40
N LEU A 20 12.16 2.68 -10.62
CA LEU A 20 11.65 1.62 -11.47
C LEU A 20 11.44 2.14 -12.90
N PRO A 21 12.23 1.69 -13.89
CA PRO A 21 12.01 2.06 -15.28
C PRO A 21 10.86 1.22 -15.84
N LEU A 22 9.66 1.81 -15.88
CA LEU A 22 8.49 1.16 -16.47
C LEU A 22 8.27 1.64 -17.90
N THR A 23 7.81 0.72 -18.74
CA THR A 23 7.18 1.07 -20.02
C THR A 23 5.83 1.73 -19.79
N ASP A 24 5.32 2.46 -20.79
CA ASP A 24 3.99 3.08 -20.71
C ASP A 24 2.88 2.05 -20.42
N ALA A 25 2.97 0.86 -21.02
CA ALA A 25 2.01 -0.21 -20.81
C ALA A 25 2.01 -0.75 -19.37
N GLU A 26 3.18 -0.84 -18.75
CA GLU A 26 3.30 -1.23 -17.33
C GLU A 26 2.79 -0.12 -16.42
N LEU A 27 3.09 1.14 -16.73
CA LEU A 27 2.56 2.29 -16.01
C LEU A 27 1.02 2.30 -16.06
N GLU A 28 0.40 2.05 -17.21
CA GLU A 28 -1.05 1.92 -17.33
C GLU A 28 -1.62 0.84 -16.42
N ALA A 29 -0.95 -0.31 -16.33
CA ALA A 29 -1.38 -1.39 -15.45
C ALA A 29 -1.40 -0.91 -13.99
N PHE A 30 -0.35 -0.24 -13.53
CA PHE A 30 -0.30 0.32 -12.17
C PHE A 30 -1.37 1.39 -11.93
N VAL A 31 -1.56 2.30 -12.87
CA VAL A 31 -2.61 3.34 -12.80
C VAL A 31 -3.99 2.71 -12.67
N SER A 32 -4.26 1.64 -13.42
CA SER A 32 -5.56 0.96 -13.38
C SER A 32 -5.85 0.25 -12.05
N ILE A 33 -4.83 -0.36 -11.41
CA ILE A 33 -5.02 -1.10 -10.15
C ILE A 33 -4.92 -0.22 -8.91
N TYR A 34 -4.30 0.96 -9.02
CA TYR A 34 -3.97 1.83 -7.90
C TYR A 34 -5.18 2.12 -6.98
N PRO A 35 -6.39 2.43 -7.49
CA PRO A 35 -7.53 2.70 -6.62
C PRO A 35 -7.88 1.52 -5.70
N ALA A 36 -7.86 0.29 -6.23
CA ALA A 36 -8.15 -0.92 -5.45
C ALA A 36 -7.04 -1.20 -4.43
N LEU A 37 -5.77 -1.06 -4.84
CA LEU A 37 -4.62 -1.21 -3.93
C LEU A 37 -4.68 -0.19 -2.79
N ARG A 38 -5.02 1.07 -3.10
CA ARG A 38 -5.17 2.15 -2.13
C ARG A 38 -6.28 1.87 -1.14
N ALA A 39 -7.45 1.44 -1.62
CA ALA A 39 -8.57 1.05 -0.77
C ALA A 39 -8.21 -0.11 0.17
N GLY A 40 -7.46 -1.11 -0.34
CA GLY A 40 -6.91 -2.19 0.47
C GLY A 40 -5.95 -1.70 1.55
N ALA A 41 -5.03 -0.78 1.20
CA ALA A 41 -4.12 -0.20 2.18
C ALA A 41 -4.84 0.65 3.24
N ASP A 42 -5.87 1.40 2.85
CA ASP A 42 -6.68 2.19 3.78
C ASP A 42 -7.52 1.31 4.72
N SER A 43 -7.96 0.12 4.28
CA SER A 43 -8.72 -0.79 5.16
C SER A 43 -7.87 -1.41 6.27
N LEU A 44 -6.55 -1.45 6.09
CA LEU A 44 -5.60 -1.87 7.14
C LEU A 44 -5.41 -0.80 8.22
N TYR A 45 -5.88 0.42 7.99
CA TYR A 45 -5.80 1.48 8.97
C TYR A 45 -6.82 1.25 10.10
N ILE A 46 -6.31 0.88 11.28
CA ILE A 46 -7.12 0.64 12.48
C ILE A 46 -6.81 1.74 13.50
N GLU A 47 -7.75 2.68 13.71
CA GLU A 47 -7.55 3.84 14.60
C GLU A 47 -7.19 3.41 16.04
N ALA A 48 -7.76 2.29 16.51
CA ALA A 48 -7.56 1.78 17.87
C ALA A 48 -6.09 1.43 18.18
N VAL A 49 -5.30 1.08 17.16
CA VAL A 49 -3.89 0.66 17.34
C VAL A 49 -2.90 1.77 16.95
N ARG A 50 -3.36 3.01 16.76
CA ARG A 50 -2.50 4.14 16.31
C ARG A 50 -1.28 4.37 17.19
N TYR A 51 -1.41 4.14 18.50
CA TYR A 51 -0.34 4.34 19.48
C TYR A 51 0.33 3.02 19.91
N GLU A 52 -0.06 1.90 19.31
CA GLU A 52 0.63 0.64 19.55
C GLU A 52 1.99 0.65 18.85
N GLU A 53 2.96 -0.02 19.47
CA GLU A 53 4.27 -0.20 18.85
C GLU A 53 4.15 -1.14 17.64
N PRO A 54 4.92 -0.90 16.56
CA PRO A 54 4.94 -1.80 15.42
C PRO A 54 5.28 -3.23 15.86
N ALA A 55 4.55 -4.21 15.36
CA ALA A 55 4.88 -5.62 15.56
C ALA A 55 6.17 -5.96 14.79
N LEU A 56 7.32 -5.86 15.47
CA LEU A 56 8.63 -6.17 14.88
C LEU A 56 8.91 -7.68 14.76
N VAL A 57 8.11 -8.50 15.43
CA VAL A 57 8.30 -9.95 15.49
C VAL A 57 7.07 -10.65 14.92
N PHE A 58 7.23 -11.30 13.78
CA PHE A 58 6.24 -12.23 13.26
C PHE A 58 6.50 -13.62 13.83
N THR A 59 5.55 -14.14 14.60
CA THR A 59 5.60 -15.51 15.12
C THR A 59 4.58 -16.36 14.34
N PRO A 60 5.00 -17.26 13.44
CA PRO A 60 4.08 -18.03 12.61
C PRO A 60 3.35 -19.16 13.35
N VAL A 61 3.46 -19.24 14.69
CA VAL A 61 2.94 -20.36 15.47
C VAL A 61 1.51 -20.04 15.92
N PRO A 62 0.52 -20.89 15.62
CA PRO A 62 -0.84 -20.71 16.13
C PRO A 62 -0.83 -20.73 17.66
N PRO A 63 -1.71 -19.97 18.33
CA PRO A 63 -1.77 -19.97 19.79
C PRO A 63 -2.02 -21.40 20.27
N VAL A 64 -1.12 -21.89 21.12
CA VAL A 64 -1.28 -23.19 21.75
C VAL A 64 -2.51 -23.09 22.65
N GLN A 65 -3.57 -23.84 22.34
CA GLN A 65 -4.71 -23.98 23.25
C GLN A 65 -4.20 -24.76 24.47
N GLY A 66 -4.12 -24.07 25.61
CA GLY A 66 -3.96 -24.68 26.93
C GLY A 66 -5.31 -25.11 27.50
#